data_AF-A0A8C3WZZ9-F1
#
_entry.id   AF-A0A8C3WZZ9-F1
#
_cell.length_a   1.000
_cell.length_b   1.000
_cell.length_c   1.000
_cell.angle_alpha   90.00
_cell.angle_beta   90.00
_cell.angle_gamma   90.00
#
_symmetry.space_group_name_H-M   'P 1'
#
loop_
_entity.id
_entity.type
_entity.pdbx_description
1 polymer ?
#
loop_
_entity_poly.entity_id
_entity_poly.type
_entity_poly.pdbx_seq_one_letter_code
_entity_poly.pdbx_strand_id
1 'polypeptide(L)' 'IAKVILNEAGLHFDELNKLQVLDPEVTEQTIELKEEYKDFVDKIGQFQKIFGDLIGLADQLTKGAENEKMKATGSNL' A
#
# COMPACT_ATOMS: atom_id res chain seq x y z
N ILE A 1 15.92 41.97 -1.36
CA ILE A 1 14.89 42.62 -2.22
C ILE A 1 14.57 41.72 -3.42
N ALA A 2 15.51 41.47 -4.35
CA ALA A 2 15.27 40.61 -5.53
C ALA A 2 14.72 39.20 -5.18
N LYS A 3 15.31 38.50 -4.20
CA LYS A 3 14.86 37.17 -3.78
C LYS A 3 13.43 37.13 -3.20
N VAL A 4 13.00 38.23 -2.58
CA VAL A 4 11.65 38.35 -1.99
C VAL A 4 10.62 38.56 -3.10
N ILE A 5 10.92 39.44 -4.07
CA ILE A 5 10.07 39.71 -5.23
C ILE A 5 9.88 38.45 -6.09
N LEU A 6 10.93 37.63 -6.23
CA LEU A 6 10.88 36.38 -7.00
C LEU A 6 10.04 35.32 -6.29
N ASN A 7 10.18 35.17 -4.97
CA ASN A 7 9.30 34.29 -4.19
C ASN A 7 7.83 34.74 -4.23
N GLU A 8 7.54 36.03 -4.15
CA GLU A 8 6.18 36.58 -4.27
C GLU A 8 5.56 36.34 -5.66
N ALA A 9 6.40 36.19 -6.70
CA ALA A 9 5.98 35.83 -8.05
C ALA A 9 5.88 34.30 -8.28
N GLY A 10 6.08 33.47 -7.24
CA GLY A 10 6.07 32.00 -7.34
C GLY A 10 7.34 31.42 -7.98
N LEU A 11 8.43 32.18 -8.02
CA LEU A 11 9.73 31.74 -8.52
C LEU A 11 10.65 31.47 -7.33
N HIS A 12 10.76 30.20 -6.98
CA HIS A 12 11.59 29.70 -5.90
C HIS A 12 12.99 29.37 -6.43
N PHE A 13 14.02 29.47 -5.59
CA PHE A 13 15.36 29.01 -5.94
C PHE A 13 15.69 27.78 -5.10
N ASP A 14 16.16 26.72 -5.76
CA ASP A 14 16.66 25.53 -5.08
C ASP A 14 18.07 25.74 -4.51
N GLU A 15 18.59 24.73 -3.80
CA GLU A 15 19.91 24.76 -3.16
C GLU A 15 21.07 25.02 -4.13
N LEU A 16 20.86 24.84 -5.44
CA LEU A 16 21.83 25.08 -6.50
C LEU A 16 21.59 26.41 -7.25
N ASN A 17 20.73 27.29 -6.72
CA ASN A 17 20.30 28.55 -7.33
C ASN A 17 19.61 28.39 -8.70
N LYS A 18 18.95 27.26 -8.94
CA LYS A 18 18.11 27.10 -10.13
C LYS A 18 16.71 27.60 -9.84
N LEU A 19 16.12 28.28 -10.83
CA LEU A 19 14.75 28.78 -10.77
C LEU A 19 13.77 27.59 -10.83
N GLN A 20 13.04 27.35 -9.74
CA GLN A 20 11.92 26.42 -9.67
C GLN A 20 10.61 27.21 -9.62
N VAL A 21 9.65 26.80 -10.43
CA VAL A 21 8.30 27.40 -10.50
C VAL A 21 7.37 26.81 -9.45
N LEU A 22 7.74 25.65 -8.89
CA LEU A 22 7.01 24.98 -7.82
C LEU A 22 7.67 25.27 -6.48
N ASP A 23 6.85 25.47 -5.46
CA ASP A 23 7.33 25.58 -4.09
C ASP A 23 8.03 24.27 -3.69
N PRO A 24 9.29 24.31 -3.20
CA PRO A 24 10.01 23.13 -2.75
C PRO A 24 9.25 22.34 -1.69
N GLU A 25 8.54 23.02 -0.78
CA GLU A 25 7.77 22.37 0.30
C GLU A 25 6.59 21.57 -0.26
N VAL A 26 5.89 22.12 -1.26
CA VAL A 26 4.79 21.43 -1.95
C VAL A 26 5.30 20.23 -2.72
N THR A 27 6.50 20.33 -3.29
CA THR A 27 7.14 19.23 -4.03
C THR A 27 7.52 18.10 -3.10
N GLU A 28 8.11 18.40 -1.95
CA GLU A 28 8.48 17.43 -0.92
C GLU A 28 7.24 16.72 -0.35
N GLN A 29 6.22 17.47 0.07
CA GLN A 29 4.95 16.91 0.55
C GLN A 29 4.27 16.01 -0.49
N THR A 30 4.35 16.37 -1.77
CA THR A 30 3.79 15.54 -2.85
C THR A 30 4.56 14.22 -3.02
N ILE A 31 5.88 14.22 -2.81
CA ILE A 31 6.70 13.01 -2.87
C ILE A 31 6.39 12.12 -1.67
N GLU A 32 6.39 12.68 -0.46
CA GLU A 32 6.03 11.95 0.78
C GLU A 32 4.65 11.30 0.66
N LEU A 33 3.64 12.06 0.24
CA LEU A 33 2.28 11.55 0.06
C LEU A 33 2.23 10.39 -0.95
N LYS A 34 3.01 10.46 -2.04
CA LYS A 34 3.08 9.39 -3.03
C LYS A 34 3.73 8.13 -2.46
N GLU A 35 4.76 8.27 -1.64
CA GLU A 35 5.43 7.16 -0.98
C GLU A 35 4.54 6.51 0.09
N GLU A 36 3.87 7.31 0.92
CA GLU A 36 2.89 6.84 1.89
C GLU A 36 1.73 6.10 1.22
N TYR A 37 1.21 6.64 0.12
CA TYR A 37 0.15 5.98 -0.64
C TYR A 37 0.61 4.62 -1.19
N LYS A 38 1.85 4.53 -1.69
CA LYS A 38 2.41 3.27 -2.17
C LYS A 38 2.53 2.25 -1.04
N ASP A 39 3.06 2.66 0.12
CA ASP A 39 3.17 1.78 1.29
C ASP A 39 1.79 1.30 1.77
N PHE A 40 0.78 2.18 1.75
CA PHE A 40 -0.60 1.82 2.07
C PHE A 40 -1.17 0.76 1.12
N VAL A 41 -0.97 0.93 -0.19
CA VAL A 41 -1.42 -0.05 -1.20
C VAL A 41 -0.70 -1.39 -1.02
N ASP A 42 0.62 -1.37 -0.79
CA ASP A 42 1.41 -2.58 -0.55
C ASP A 42 0.93 -3.33 0.70
N LYS A 43 0.62 -2.61 1.79
CA LYS A 43 0.05 -3.19 3.01
C LYS A 43 -1.33 -3.82 2.78
N ILE A 44 -2.19 -3.18 1.98
CA ILE A 44 -3.48 -3.79 1.59
C ILE A 44 -3.26 -5.07 0.79
N GLY A 45 -2.32 -5.07 -0.15
CA GLY A 45 -1.99 -6.26 -0.94
C GLY A 45 -1.52 -7.43 -0.06
N GLN A 46 -0.67 -7.14 0.92
CA GLN A 46 -0.22 -8.15 1.90
C GLN A 46 -1.38 -8.68 2.75
N PHE A 47 -2.25 -7.80 3.23
CA PHE A 47 -3.44 -8.19 3.99
C PHE A 47 -4.36 -9.11 3.18
N GLN A 48 -4.66 -8.75 1.93
CA GLN A 48 -5.47 -9.56 1.02
C GLN A 48 -4.84 -10.93 0.78
N LYS A 49 -3.51 -11.01 0.62
CA LYS A 49 -2.80 -12.29 0.49
C LYS A 49 -2.99 -13.17 1.73
N ILE A 50 -2.75 -12.63 2.93
CA ILE A 50 -2.90 -13.39 4.19
C ILE A 50 -4.33 -13.90 4.34
N PHE A 51 -5.32 -13.06 4.02
CA PHE A 51 -6.71 -13.45 4.12
C PHE A 51 -7.09 -14.54 3.09
N GLY A 52 -6.55 -14.44 1.87
CA GLY A 52 -6.68 -15.49 0.85
C GLY A 52 -6.06 -16.82 1.30
N ASP A 53 -4.87 -16.78 1.88
CA ASP A 53 -4.20 -17.96 2.44
C ASP A 53 -5.04 -18.60 3.57
N LEU A 54 -5.66 -17.78 4.44
CA LEU A 54 -6.55 -18.25 5.52
C LEU A 54 -7.84 -18.90 4.98
N ILE A 55 -8.49 -18.32 3.97
CA ILE A 55 -9.66 -18.93 3.31
C ILE A 55 -9.27 -20.28 2.73
N GLY A 56 -8.10 -20.36 2.07
CA GLY A 56 -7.60 -21.62 1.52
C GLY A 56 -7.41 -22.71 2.59
N LEU A 57 -6.93 -22.35 3.78
CA LEU A 57 -6.84 -23.28 4.91
C LEU A 57 -8.22 -23.72 5.43
N ALA A 58 -9.18 -22.79 5.52
CA ALA A 58 -10.55 -23.11 5.94
C ALA A 58 -11.25 -24.08 4.98
N ASP A 59 -11.06 -23.90 3.67
CA ASP A 59 -11.58 -24.81 2.65
C ASP A 59 -10.98 -26.22 2.78
N GLN A 60 -9.67 -26.30 3.03
CA GLN A 60 -8.99 -27.59 3.24
C GLN A 60 -9.50 -28.30 4.49
N LEU A 61 -9.71 -27.56 5.59
CA LEU A 61 -10.25 -28.11 6.82
C LEU A 61 -11.67 -28.65 6.62
N THR A 62 -12.51 -27.91 5.91
CA THR A 62 -13.89 -28.33 5.58
C THR A 62 -13.91 -29.61 4.75
N LYS A 63 -13.09 -29.67 3.69
CA LYS A 63 -12.95 -30.87 2.85
C LYS A 63 -12.39 -32.07 3.63
N GLY A 64 -11.44 -31.83 4.53
CA GLY A 64 -10.89 -32.85 5.41
C GLY A 64 -11.94 -33.45 6.34
N ALA A 65 -12.74 -32.60 6.98
CA ALA A 65 -13.81 -33.02 7.89
C ALA A 65 -14.90 -33.83 7.17
N GLU A 66 -15.28 -33.43 5.95
CA GLU A 66 -16.23 -34.19 5.12
C GLU A 66 -15.68 -35.56 4.75
N ASN A 67 -14.42 -35.64 4.33
CA ASN A 67 -13.76 -36.90 3.99
C ASN A 67 -13.69 -37.87 5.19
N GLU A 68 -13.33 -37.37 6.38
CA GLU A 68 -13.32 -38.20 7.59
C GLU A 68 -14.71 -38.70 7.97
N LYS A 69 -15.73 -37.83 7.89
CA LYS A 69 -17.12 -38.22 8.14
C LYS A 69 -17.55 -39.35 7.19
N MET A 70 -17.20 -39.25 5.91
CA MET A 70 -17.53 -40.26 4.89
C MET A 70 -16.84 -41.60 5.16
N LYS A 71 -15.55 -41.59 5.56
CA LYS A 71 -14.81 -42.80 5.97
C LYS A 71 -15.41 -43.47 7.20
N ALA A 72 -15.78 -42.68 8.22
CA ALA A 72 -16.38 -43.20 9.45
C ALA A 72 -17.74 -43.86 9.18
N THR A 73 -18.57 -43.27 8.32
CA THR A 73 -19.85 -43.89 7.92
C THR A 73 -19.67 -45.14 7.04
N GLY A 74 -18.63 -45.19 6.21
CA GLY A 74 -18.34 -46.35 5.36
C GLY A 74 -17.67 -47.52 6.08
N SER A 75 -16.95 -47.28 7.17
CA SER A 75 -16.41 -48.36 8.04
C SER A 75 -17.45 -48.97 8.98
N ASN A 76 -18.62 -48.34 9.13
CA ASN A 76 -19.69 -48.79 10.02
C ASN A 76 -20.83 -49.52 9.28
N LEU A 77 -20.64 -49.90 8.00
CA LEU A 77 -21.58 -50.70 7.20
C LEU A 77 -21.01 -52.09 6.89
#